data_AF-A0A0P7YY96-F1
#
_entry.id   AF-A0A0P7YY96-F1
#
_cell.length_a   1.000
_cell.length_b   1.000
_cell.length_c   1.000
_cell.angle_alpha   90.00
_cell.angle_beta   90.00
_cell.angle_gamma   90.00
#
_symmetry.space_group_name_H-M   'P 1'
#
loop_
_entity.id
_entity.type
_entity.pdbx_description
1 polymer ?
#
loop_
_entity_poly.entity_id
_entity_poly.type
_entity_poly.pdbx_seq_one_letter_code
_entity_poly.pdbx_strand_id
1 'polypeptide(L)'
;MATRNVVLTDTQSELVDRLIAAGRFQNASEALRAGLRLLEREESELEALRSRLTVGLEQARKGDLAQGSGEDAMRRVFDAVRQAR
;
A
#
# COMPACT_ATOMS: atom_id res chain seq x y z
N MET A 1 -21.33 15.42 -1.49
CA MET A 1 -19.96 15.19 -2.03
C MET A 1 -19.44 16.52 -2.54
N ALA A 2 -18.18 16.87 -2.30
CA ALA A 2 -17.59 18.08 -2.88
C ALA A 2 -17.20 17.84 -4.35
N THR A 3 -17.46 18.82 -5.21
CA THR A 3 -17.09 18.78 -6.64
C THR A 3 -15.82 19.58 -6.88
N ARG A 4 -14.90 19.03 -7.68
CA ARG A 4 -13.68 19.69 -8.14
C ARG A 4 -13.53 19.49 -9.65
N ASN A 5 -13.19 20.56 -10.36
CA ASN A 5 -12.83 20.48 -11.77
C ASN A 5 -11.36 20.10 -11.88
N VAL A 6 -11.05 19.16 -12.77
CA VAL A 6 -9.70 18.67 -13.02
C VAL A 6 -9.45 18.73 -14.52
N VAL A 7 -8.28 19.22 -14.91
CA VAL A 7 -7.83 19.20 -16.30
C VAL A 7 -7.03 17.92 -16.50
N LEU A 8 -7.46 17.10 -17.45
CA LEU A 8 -6.76 15.87 -17.83
C LEU A 8 -5.89 16.14 -19.04
N THR A 9 -4.77 15.42 -19.14
CA THR A 9 -4.04 15.34 -20.41
C THR A 9 -4.83 14.51 -21.42
N ASP A 10 -4.53 14.65 -22.71
CA ASP A 10 -5.20 13.89 -23.78
C ASP A 10 -5.12 12.38 -23.51
N THR A 11 -3.94 11.85 -23.18
CA THR A 11 -3.74 10.43 -22.83
C THR A 11 -4.59 9.96 -21.65
N GLN A 12 -4.77 10.82 -20.63
CA GLN A 12 -5.59 10.50 -19.46
C GLN A 12 -7.08 10.50 -19.82
N SER A 13 -7.52 11.46 -20.63
CA SER A 13 -8.89 11.50 -21.14
C SER A 13 -9.22 10.23 -21.94
N GLU A 14 -8.36 9.86 -22.89
CA GLU A 14 -8.53 8.66 -23.69
C GLU A 14 -8.56 7.38 -22.83
N LEU A 15 -7.74 7.31 -21.78
CA LEU A 15 -7.77 6.19 -20.84
C LEU A 15 -9.13 6.10 -20.14
N VAL A 16 -9.64 7.23 -19.63
CA VAL A 16 -10.95 7.27 -18.96
C VAL A 16 -12.06 6.87 -19.93
N ASP A 17 -12.03 7.37 -21.16
CA ASP A 17 -13.01 7.04 -22.21
C ASP A 17 -12.99 5.54 -22.53
N ARG A 18 -11.81 4.93 -22.68
CA ARG A 18 -11.68 3.47 -22.88
C ARG A 18 -12.25 2.66 -21.72
N LEU A 19 -12.01 3.10 -20.48
CA LEU A 19 -12.51 2.40 -19.30
C LEU A 19 -14.04 2.48 -19.19
N ILE A 20 -14.64 3.61 -19.56
CA ILE A 20 -16.10 3.78 -19.60
C ILE A 20 -16.69 2.97 -20.75
N ALA A 21 -16.11 3.03 -21.95
CA ALA A 21 -16.56 2.27 -23.11
C ALA A 21 -16.49 0.74 -22.87
N ALA A 22 -15.52 0.29 -22.08
CA ALA A 22 -15.42 -1.11 -21.64
C ALA A 22 -16.43 -1.48 -20.53
N GLY A 23 -17.26 -0.54 -20.07
CA GLY A 23 -18.24 -0.76 -19.01
C GLY A 23 -17.63 -0.92 -17.62
N ARG A 24 -16.33 -0.64 -17.44
CA ARG A 24 -15.66 -0.79 -16.13
C ARG A 24 -16.07 0.30 -15.14
N PHE A 25 -16.44 1.47 -15.64
CA PHE A 25 -16.96 2.59 -14.84
C PHE A 25 -18.10 3.26 -15.60
N GLN A 26 -19.07 3.81 -14.87
CA GLN A 26 -20.21 4.49 -15.48
C GLN A 26 -19.89 5.92 -15.94
N ASN A 27 -18.89 6.55 -15.33
CA ASN A 27 -18.48 7.92 -15.66
C ASN A 27 -17.05 8.22 -15.18
N ALA A 28 -16.51 9.35 -15.66
CA ALA A 28 -15.16 9.81 -15.33
C ALA A 28 -14.96 10.03 -13.82
N SER A 29 -15.96 10.58 -13.12
CA SER A 29 -15.83 10.85 -11.69
C SER A 29 -15.68 9.57 -10.87
N GLU A 30 -16.34 8.48 -11.28
CA GLU A 30 -16.17 7.16 -10.66
C GLU A 30 -14.77 6.59 -10.91
N ALA A 31 -14.31 6.63 -12.17
CA ALA A 31 -12.97 6.17 -12.55
C ALA A 31 -11.88 6.92 -11.78
N LEU A 32 -12.00 8.26 -11.68
CA LEU A 32 -11.06 9.11 -10.94
C LEU A 32 -11.07 8.79 -9.44
N ARG A 33 -12.25 8.59 -8.82
CA ARG A 33 -12.31 8.18 -7.42
C ARG A 33 -11.70 6.80 -7.19
N ALA A 34 -11.85 5.86 -8.13
CA ALA A 34 -11.18 4.56 -8.06
C ALA A 34 -9.67 4.69 -8.15
N GLY A 35 -9.16 5.56 -9.04
CA GLY A 35 -7.74 5.90 -9.12
C GLY A 35 -7.20 6.52 -7.84
N LEU A 36 -7.93 7.47 -7.23
CA LEU A 36 -7.54 8.08 -5.96
C LEU A 36 -7.48 7.05 -4.82
N ARG A 37 -8.45 6.14 -4.72
CA ARG A 37 -8.40 5.05 -3.72
C ARG A 37 -7.19 4.14 -3.91
N LEU A 38 -6.79 3.89 -5.15
CA LEU A 38 -5.57 3.11 -5.43
C LEU A 38 -4.33 3.87 -4.95
N LEU A 39 -4.23 5.16 -5.26
CA LEU A 39 -3.13 6.01 -4.82
C LEU A 39 -3.05 6.09 -3.28
N GLU A 40 -4.17 6.36 -2.61
CA GLU A 40 -4.25 6.39 -1.14
C GLU A 40 -3.75 5.08 -0.51
N ARG A 41 -4.13 3.94 -1.10
CA ARG A 41 -3.68 2.63 -0.64
C ARG A 41 -2.18 2.45 -0.81
N GLU A 42 -1.64 2.77 -1.99
CA GLU A 42 -0.20 2.65 -2.26
C GLU A 42 0.63 3.55 -1.35
N GLU A 43 0.20 4.80 -1.13
CA GLU A 43 0.86 5.72 -0.21
C GLU A 43 0.83 5.18 1.22
N SER A 44 -0.32 4.68 1.69
CA SER A 44 -0.46 4.09 3.02
C SER A 44 0.43 2.85 3.21
N GLU A 45 0.52 1.97 2.22
CA GLU A 45 1.38 0.79 2.26
C GLU A 45 2.88 1.18 2.31
N LEU A 46 3.29 2.20 1.55
CA LEU A 46 4.65 2.73 1.57
C LEU A 46 4.99 3.41 2.91
N GLU A 47 4.08 4.18 3.47
CA GLU A 47 4.24 4.80 4.79
C GLU A 47 4.37 3.74 5.89
N ALA A 48 3.52 2.71 5.86
CA ALA A 48 3.59 1.60 6.80
C ALA A 48 4.92 0.83 6.69
N LEU A 49 5.43 0.64 5.47
CA LEU A 49 6.74 0.03 5.26
C LEU A 49 7.87 0.91 5.81
N ARG A 50 7.87 2.21 5.48
CA ARG A 50 8.86 3.18 5.98
C ARG A 50 8.86 3.22 7.51
N SER A 51 7.69 3.25 8.14
CA SER A 51 7.56 3.24 9.59
C SER A 51 8.21 1.99 10.21
N ARG A 52 7.89 0.80 9.70
CA ARG A 52 8.50 -0.46 10.18
C ARG A 52 10.01 -0.50 9.99
N LEU A 53 10.51 0.00 8.86
CA LEU A 53 11.95 0.08 8.61
C LEU A 53 12.65 1.04 9.57
N THR A 54 12.07 2.20 9.83
CA THR A 54 12.61 3.17 10.80
C THR A 54 12.74 2.53 12.18
N VAL A 55 11.68 1.87 12.66
CA VAL A 55 11.72 1.16 13.96
C VAL A 55 12.82 0.09 13.97
N GLY A 56 12.89 -0.76 12.95
CA GLY A 56 13.91 -1.81 12.86
C GLY A 56 15.34 -1.27 12.81
N LEU A 57 15.57 -0.16 12.10
CA LEU A 57 16.87 0.51 12.06
C LEU A 57 17.26 1.11 13.40
N GLU A 58 16.31 1.70 14.13
CA GLU A 58 16.57 2.22 15.48
C GLU A 58 16.90 1.09 16.47
N GLN A 59 16.20 -0.04 16.40
CA GLN A 59 16.50 -1.24 17.18
C GLN A 59 17.91 -1.73 16.89
N ALA A 60 18.26 -1.89 15.62
CA ALA A 60 19.60 -2.32 15.20
C ALA A 60 20.70 -1.37 15.70
N ARG A 61 20.50 -0.04 15.60
CA ARG A 61 21.45 0.96 16.12
C ARG A 61 21.63 0.88 17.64
N LYS A 62 20.59 0.50 18.38
CA LYS A 62 20.64 0.29 19.84
C LYS A 62 21.18 -1.09 20.23
N GLY A 63 21.45 -1.97 19.25
CA GLY A 63 21.84 -3.36 19.49
C GLY A 63 20.68 -4.26 19.94
N ASP A 64 19.43 -3.80 19.81
CA ASP A 64 18.22 -4.59 20.09
C ASP A 64 17.96 -5.57 18.95
N LEU A 65 18.80 -6.61 18.89
CA LEU A 65 18.75 -7.65 17.87
C LEU A 65 18.11 -8.92 18.43
N ALA A 66 17.50 -9.71 17.54
CA ALA A 66 17.00 -11.03 17.92
C ALA A 66 18.14 -11.93 18.41
N GLN A 67 17.86 -12.73 19.45
CA GLN A 67 18.85 -13.65 20.01
C GLN A 67 19.15 -14.82 19.07
N GLY A 68 20.42 -15.24 19.04
CA GLY A 68 20.87 -16.38 18.24
C GLY A 68 20.95 -16.08 16.75
N SER A 69 20.91 -17.13 15.93
CA SER A 69 20.93 -16.96 14.47
C SER A 69 19.59 -16.45 13.93
N GLY A 70 19.59 -15.92 12.71
CA GLY A 70 18.35 -15.55 12.02
C GLY A 70 17.40 -16.75 11.82
N GLU A 71 17.95 -17.95 11.65
CA GLU A 71 17.16 -19.19 11.57
C GLU A 71 16.44 -19.48 12.89
N ASP A 72 17.14 -19.37 14.02
CA ASP A 72 16.55 -19.60 15.35
C ASP A 72 15.45 -18.58 15.64
N ALA A 73 15.67 -17.32 15.24
CA ALA A 73 14.68 -16.25 15.38
C ALA A 73 13.40 -16.57 14.59
N MET A 74 13.53 -16.96 13.31
CA MET A 74 12.38 -17.32 12.47
C MET A 74 11.66 -18.55 13.00
N ARG A 75 12.39 -19.57 13.46
CA ARG A 75 11.81 -20.79 14.04
C ARG A 75 10.92 -20.47 15.25
N ARG A 76 11.39 -19.62 16.17
CA ARG A 76 10.61 -19.18 17.34
C ARG A 76 9.32 -18.46 16.95
N VAL A 77 9.35 -17.63 15.92
CA VAL A 77 8.14 -16.94 15.42
C VAL A 77 7.12 -17.95 14.90
N PHE A 78 7.52 -18.89 14.04
CA PHE A 78 6.60 -19.89 13.50
C PHE A 78 6.06 -20.85 14.58
N ASP A 79 6.88 -21.21 15.56
CA ASP A 79 6.45 -22.03 16.69
C ASP A 79 5.39 -21.32 17.55
N ALA A 80 5.60 -20.03 17.84
CA ALA A 80 4.63 -19.22 18.58
C ALA A 80 3.28 -19.11 17.86
N VAL A 81 3.29 -18.90 16.53
CA VAL A 81 2.06 -18.83 15.72
C VAL A 81 1.32 -20.18 15.71
N ARG A 82 2.03 -21.31 15.67
CA ARG A 82 1.42 -22.65 15.71
C ARG A 82 0.77 -22.96 17.06
N GLN A 83 1.35 -22.49 18.16
CA GLN A 83 0.83 -22.72 19.51
C GLN A 83 -0.35 -21.81 19.87
N ALA A 84 -0.50 -20.67 19.17
CA ALA A 84 -1.61 -19.75 19.35
C ALA A 84 -2.91 -20.16 18.64
N ARG A 85 -2.92 -21.32 17.98
CA ARG A 85 -4.06 -21.88 17.23
C ARG A 85 -4.59 -23.14 17.92
#